data_AF-A0A7C4T943-F1
#
_entry.id   AF-A0A7C4T943-F1
#
_cell.length_a   1.000
_cell.length_b   1.000
_cell.length_c   1.000
_cell.angle_alpha   90.00
_cell.angle_beta   90.00
_cell.angle_gamma   90.00
#
_symmetry.space_group_name_H-M   'P 1'
#
loop_
_entity.id
_entity.type
_entity.pdbx_description
1 polymer ?
#
loop_
_entity_poly.entity_id
_entity_poly.type
_entity_poly.pdbx_seq_one_letter_code
_entity_poly.pdbx_strand_id
1 'polypeptide(L)'
;MTLAGSEDPGRILLSYDVLGSSRSTAVRVCRIVFGRVRTDGEGHVRPEKGFIHRPGVVWIGQSVLILPPTDAEGLAMRLRAIGVRVAFGPVAITAATLERFRRPGKPFGLTS
;
A
#
# COMPACT_ATOMS: atom_id res chain seq x y z
N MET A 1 -35.30 5.45 11.41
CA MET A 1 -34.87 5.85 10.05
C MET A 1 -33.69 6.78 10.28
N THR A 2 -32.43 6.34 10.23
CA THR A 2 -31.69 5.75 9.12
C THR A 2 -30.66 4.79 9.70
N LEU A 3 -30.72 3.51 9.33
CA LEU A 3 -29.57 2.63 9.53
C LEU A 3 -28.52 3.16 8.56
N ALA A 4 -27.56 3.93 9.07
CA ALA A 4 -26.31 4.15 8.36
C ALA A 4 -25.69 2.77 8.22
N GLY A 5 -26.03 2.08 7.13
CA GLY A 5 -25.29 0.94 6.66
C GLY A 5 -23.88 1.44 6.53
N SER A 6 -23.04 1.07 7.48
CA SER A 6 -21.60 1.12 7.31
C SER A 6 -21.34 0.06 6.25
N GLU A 7 -21.62 0.41 4.99
CA GLU A 7 -21.17 -0.32 3.83
C GLU A 7 -19.65 -0.22 3.91
N ASP A 8 -19.02 -1.12 4.66
CA ASP A 8 -17.59 -1.32 4.50
C ASP A 8 -17.43 -1.62 3.01
N PRO A 9 -16.79 -0.74 2.22
CA PRO A 9 -16.94 -0.68 0.76
C PRO A 9 -16.29 -1.85 0.03
N GLY A 10 -16.26 -3.03 0.64
CA GLY A 10 -15.40 -4.14 0.31
C GLY A 10 -13.96 -3.82 0.70
N ARG A 11 -13.28 -4.78 1.29
CA ARG A 11 -11.82 -4.76 1.39
C ARG A 11 -11.25 -5.63 0.30
N ILE A 12 -10.23 -5.12 -0.37
CA ILE A 12 -9.45 -5.91 -1.32
C ILE A 12 -8.15 -6.30 -0.66
N LEU A 13 -7.83 -7.59 -0.66
CA LEU A 13 -6.48 -8.07 -0.40
C LEU A 13 -5.72 -8.01 -1.72
N LEU A 14 -4.60 -7.28 -1.73
CA LEU A 14 -3.68 -7.19 -2.85
C LEU A 14 -2.34 -7.76 -2.44
N SER A 15 -1.87 -8.74 -3.20
CA SER A 15 -0.51 -9.26 -3.11
C SER A 15 0.24 -8.97 -4.40
N TYR A 16 1.54 -8.71 -4.28
CA TYR A 16 2.40 -8.51 -5.44
C TYR A 16 3.71 -9.30 -5.33
N ASP A 17 4.30 -9.59 -6.49
CA ASP A 17 5.57 -10.29 -6.61
C ASP A 17 6.44 -9.62 -7.68
N VAL A 18 7.69 -9.32 -7.30
CA VAL A 18 8.68 -8.72 -8.21
C VAL A 18 9.48 -9.86 -8.83
N LEU A 19 9.19 -10.18 -10.08
CA LEU A 19 9.88 -11.24 -10.80
C LEU A 19 11.35 -10.89 -11.04
N GLY A 20 12.25 -11.71 -10.51
CA GLY A 20 13.70 -11.62 -10.72
C GLY A 20 14.40 -10.56 -9.86
N SER A 21 15.75 -10.60 -9.86
CA SER A 21 16.63 -9.75 -9.04
C SER A 21 16.73 -8.28 -9.50
N SER A 22 15.65 -7.71 -10.04
CA SER A 22 15.64 -6.32 -10.52
C SER A 22 15.52 -5.35 -9.35
N ARG A 23 16.68 -5.01 -8.75
CA ARG A 23 16.79 -4.06 -7.63
C ARG A 23 16.12 -2.72 -7.95
N SER A 24 16.21 -2.26 -9.19
CA SER A 24 15.55 -1.02 -9.66
C SER A 24 14.02 -1.11 -9.58
N THR A 25 13.45 -2.26 -9.95
CA THR A 25 12.00 -2.51 -9.85
C THR A 25 11.55 -2.56 -8.40
N ALA A 26 12.27 -3.30 -7.54
CA ALA A 26 11.98 -3.37 -6.11
C ALA A 26 12.01 -1.97 -5.44
N VAL A 27 13.01 -1.14 -5.76
CA VAL A 27 13.07 0.25 -5.27
C VAL A 27 11.87 1.06 -5.73
N ARG A 28 11.42 0.89 -6.99
CA ARG A 28 10.26 1.60 -7.54
C ARG A 28 8.96 1.16 -6.87
N VAL A 29 8.79 -0.13 -6.59
CA VAL A 29 7.69 -0.67 -5.79
C VAL A 29 7.66 -0.06 -4.41
N CYS A 30 8.81 -0.06 -3.69
CA CYS A 30 8.88 0.52 -2.35
C CYS A 30 8.45 1.99 -2.35
N ARG A 31 8.87 2.76 -3.35
CA ARG A 31 8.48 4.17 -3.49
C ARG A 31 6.98 4.35 -3.74
N ILE A 32 6.36 3.47 -4.52
CA ILE A 32 4.91 3.53 -4.78
C ILE A 32 4.13 3.16 -3.50
N VAL A 33 4.51 2.06 -2.85
CA VAL A 33 3.77 1.50 -1.71
C VAL A 33 4.01 2.33 -0.43
N PHE A 34 5.27 2.56 -0.08
CA PHE A 34 5.66 3.20 1.17
C PHE A 34 5.91 4.70 1.03
N GLY A 35 6.00 5.22 -0.20
CA GLY A 35 6.39 6.60 -0.43
C GLY A 35 7.90 6.78 -0.39
N ARG A 36 8.33 8.03 -0.38
CA ARG A 36 9.74 8.39 -0.22
C ARG A 36 9.88 9.78 0.37
N VAL A 37 11.05 10.05 0.89
CA VAL A 37 11.46 11.40 1.23
C VAL A 37 12.17 12.01 0.01
N ARG A 38 11.78 13.21 -0.41
CA ARG A 38 12.50 13.98 -1.43
C ARG A 38 12.96 15.28 -0.81
N THR A 39 14.20 15.66 -1.10
CA THR A 39 14.68 17.01 -0.84
C THR A 39 14.37 17.85 -2.08
N ASP A 40 13.72 18.99 -1.90
CA ASP A 40 13.53 19.94 -3.01
C ASP A 40 14.82 20.72 -3.30
N GLY A 41 14.77 21.55 -4.36
CA GLY A 41 15.92 22.37 -4.78
C GLY A 41 16.34 23.45 -3.77
N GLU A 42 15.53 23.71 -2.75
CA GLU A 42 15.82 24.64 -1.65
C GLU A 42 16.33 23.92 -0.39
N GLY A 43 16.53 22.59 -0.45
CA GLY A 43 17.00 21.82 0.69
C GLY A 43 15.91 21.38 1.66
N HIS A 44 14.63 21.66 1.38
CA HIS A 44 13.54 21.23 2.25
C HIS A 44 13.18 19.76 1.99
N VAL A 45 13.09 19.03 3.09
CA VAL A 45 12.72 17.61 3.10
C VAL A 45 11.20 17.48 3.02
N ARG A 46 10.66 17.03 1.89
CA ARG A 46 9.23 16.82 1.67
C ARG A 46 8.90 15.32 1.52
N PRO A 47 8.05 14.74 2.39
CA PRO A 47 7.60 13.36 2.23
C PRO A 47 6.60 13.24 1.08
N GLU A 48 6.93 12.42 0.08
CA GLU A 48 6.03 11.96 -0.98
C GLU A 48 5.27 10.74 -0.45
N LYS A 49 3.97 10.93 -0.15
CA LYS A 49 3.12 9.88 0.43
C LYS A 49 2.88 8.72 -0.56
N GLY A 50 3.25 7.52 -0.16
CA GLY A 50 2.86 6.27 -0.84
C GLY A 50 1.46 5.79 -0.46
N PHE A 51 1.03 4.66 -1.05
CA PHE A 51 -0.27 4.05 -0.78
C PHE A 51 -0.52 3.70 0.70
N ILE A 52 0.51 3.31 1.45
CA ILE A 52 0.39 2.98 2.89
C ILE A 52 -0.10 4.16 3.74
N HIS A 53 0.01 5.39 3.24
CA HIS A 53 -0.44 6.60 3.92
C HIS A 53 -1.89 6.99 3.58
N ARG A 54 -2.53 6.28 2.65
CA ARG A 54 -3.93 6.55 2.27
C ARG A 54 -4.89 5.97 3.31
N PRO A 55 -6.04 6.63 3.56
CA PRO A 55 -7.01 6.15 4.52
C PRO A 55 -7.54 4.77 4.11
N GLY A 56 -7.61 3.85 5.08
CA GLY A 56 -8.12 2.50 4.86
C GLY A 56 -7.13 1.50 4.26
N VAL A 57 -5.90 1.91 3.93
CA VAL A 57 -4.82 1.01 3.50
C VAL A 57 -4.12 0.44 4.73
N VAL A 58 -3.98 -0.89 4.77
CA VAL A 58 -3.38 -1.63 5.87
C VAL A 58 -2.35 -2.61 5.32
N TRP A 59 -1.15 -2.55 5.88
CA TRP A 59 -0.04 -3.42 5.51
C TRP A 59 0.04 -4.61 6.46
N ILE A 60 -0.11 -5.82 5.92
CA ILE A 60 -0.21 -7.05 6.73
C ILE A 60 0.96 -8.03 6.50
N GLY A 61 1.66 -7.92 5.37
CA GLY A 61 2.72 -8.85 4.95
C GLY A 61 3.98 -8.14 4.47
N GLN A 62 4.84 -8.81 3.70
CA GLN A 62 5.98 -8.13 3.02
C GLN A 62 5.52 -7.47 1.72
N SER A 63 4.70 -8.17 0.94
CA SER A 63 4.14 -7.70 -0.34
C SER A 63 2.61 -7.78 -0.39
N VAL A 64 1.97 -7.77 0.79
CA VAL A 64 0.53 -7.97 0.94
C VAL A 64 -0.08 -6.78 1.68
N LEU A 65 -1.11 -6.19 1.07
CA LEU A 65 -1.87 -5.06 1.59
C LEU A 65 -3.36 -5.35 1.54
N ILE A 66 -4.10 -4.74 2.46
CA ILE A 66 -5.56 -4.64 2.41
C ILE A 66 -5.91 -3.18 2.19
N LEU A 67 -6.77 -2.88 1.22
CA LEU A 67 -7.09 -1.52 0.83
C LEU A 67 -8.50 -1.41 0.24
N PRO A 68 -9.08 -0.19 0.18
CA PRO A 68 -10.33 0.05 -0.52
C PRO A 68 -10.22 -0.34 -2.01
N PRO A 69 -11.32 -0.70 -2.68
CA PRO A 69 -11.30 -1.18 -4.06
C PRO A 69 -10.65 -0.18 -5.03
N THR A 70 -11.00 1.11 -4.92
CA THR A 70 -10.42 2.17 -5.76
C THR A 70 -8.89 2.25 -5.62
N ASP A 71 -8.37 2.11 -4.41
CA ASP A 71 -6.93 2.12 -4.17
C ASP A 71 -6.27 0.82 -4.63
N ALA A 72 -6.95 -0.32 -4.51
CA ALA A 72 -6.47 -1.62 -4.99
C ALA A 72 -6.26 -1.60 -6.51
N GLU A 73 -7.24 -1.11 -7.25
CA GLU A 73 -7.15 -0.97 -8.71
C GLU A 73 -6.03 0.00 -9.10
N GLY A 74 -5.93 1.15 -8.43
CA GLY A 74 -4.89 2.14 -8.67
C GLY A 74 -3.48 1.61 -8.38
N LEU A 75 -3.32 0.84 -7.29
CA LEU A 75 -2.04 0.20 -6.94
C LEU A 75 -1.71 -0.91 -7.95
N ALA A 76 -2.66 -1.77 -8.28
CA ALA A 76 -2.49 -2.85 -9.24
C ALA A 76 -2.08 -2.32 -10.61
N MET A 77 -2.73 -1.27 -11.10
CA MET A 77 -2.39 -0.63 -12.38
C MET A 77 -0.94 -0.12 -12.38
N ARG A 78 -0.53 0.59 -11.31
CA ARG A 78 0.83 1.15 -11.20
C ARG A 78 1.91 0.09 -11.09
N LEU A 79 1.64 -1.00 -10.36
CA LEU A 79 2.57 -2.12 -10.22
C LEU A 79 2.69 -2.92 -11.52
N ARG A 80 1.57 -3.22 -12.18
CA ARG A 80 1.58 -3.91 -13.48
C ARG A 80 2.30 -3.11 -14.56
N ALA A 81 2.18 -1.78 -14.55
CA ALA A 81 2.88 -0.89 -15.48
C ALA A 81 4.42 -0.95 -15.37
N ILE A 82 4.96 -1.41 -14.23
CA ILE A 82 6.40 -1.59 -14.03
C ILE A 82 6.82 -3.07 -14.06
N GLY A 83 5.96 -3.96 -14.60
CA GLY A 83 6.26 -5.38 -14.79
C GLY A 83 6.11 -6.25 -13.54
N VAL A 84 5.47 -5.75 -12.49
CA VAL A 84 5.24 -6.50 -11.24
C VAL A 84 4.00 -7.36 -11.39
N ARG A 85 4.06 -8.61 -10.93
CA ARG A 85 2.89 -9.48 -10.85
C ARG A 85 2.02 -9.05 -9.69
N VAL A 86 0.73 -8.93 -9.92
CA VAL A 86 -0.25 -8.52 -8.91
C VAL A 86 -1.41 -9.49 -8.94
N ALA A 87 -1.82 -9.95 -7.76
CA ALA A 87 -3.08 -10.65 -7.54
C ALA A 87 -3.89 -9.85 -6.52
N PHE A 88 -5.20 -9.73 -6.74
CA PHE A 88 -6.08 -9.08 -5.79
C PHE A 88 -7.48 -9.70 -5.80
N GLY A 89 -8.16 -9.64 -4.68
CA GLY A 89 -9.52 -10.18 -4.53
C GLY A 89 -10.23 -9.64 -3.28
N PRO A 90 -11.57 -9.70 -3.26
CA PRO A 90 -12.36 -9.24 -2.13
C PRO A 90 -12.12 -10.12 -0.90
N VAL A 91 -12.08 -9.50 0.28
CA VAL A 91 -11.99 -10.18 1.57
C VAL A 91 -13.05 -9.66 2.52
N ALA A 92 -13.75 -10.57 3.18
CA ALA A 92 -14.63 -10.25 4.29
C ALA A 92 -13.80 -10.17 5.57
N ILE A 93 -13.35 -8.96 5.93
CA ILE A 93 -12.57 -8.71 7.15
C ILE A 93 -13.15 -7.50 7.88
N THR A 94 -13.36 -7.63 9.19
CA THR A 94 -13.82 -6.51 10.01
C THR A 94 -12.67 -5.52 10.24
N ALA A 95 -12.99 -4.25 10.45
CA ALA A 95 -12.01 -3.23 10.81
C ALA A 95 -11.19 -3.62 12.07
N ALA A 96 -11.86 -4.19 13.08
CA ALA A 96 -11.20 -4.64 14.32
C ALA A 96 -10.18 -5.76 14.07
N THR A 97 -10.50 -6.74 13.22
CA THR A 97 -9.57 -7.80 12.84
C THR A 97 -8.42 -7.23 12.00
N LEU A 98 -8.71 -6.29 11.11
CA LEU A 98 -7.74 -5.65 10.24
C LEU A 98 -6.66 -4.89 11.03
N GLU A 99 -7.05 -4.19 12.10
CA GLU A 99 -6.10 -3.48 12.96
C GLU A 99 -5.11 -4.42 13.65
N ARG A 100 -5.51 -5.66 13.98
CA ARG A 100 -4.60 -6.66 14.60
C ARG A 100 -3.52 -7.13 13.63
N PHE A 101 -3.78 -7.07 12.33
CA PHE A 101 -2.81 -7.42 11.29
C PHE A 101 -1.96 -6.23 10.85
N ARG A 102 -2.28 -5.01 11.31
CA ARG A 102 -1.54 -3.81 10.95
C ARG A 102 -0.13 -3.92 11.50
N ARG A 103 0.85 -4.03 10.60
CA ARG A 103 2.25 -3.94 10.98
C ARG A 103 2.58 -2.49 11.35
N PRO A 104 3.38 -2.24 12.40
CA PRO A 104 3.95 -0.91 12.60
C PRO A 104 4.72 -0.56 11.33
N GLY A 105 4.28 0.49 10.64
CA GLY A 105 4.93 0.95 9.43
C GLY A 105 6.36 1.30 9.78
N LYS A 106 7.32 0.43 9.45
CA LYS A 106 8.72 0.72 9.69
C LYS A 106 9.03 1.97 8.85
N PRO A 107 9.47 3.09 9.47
CA PRO A 107 9.89 4.24 8.69
C PRO A 107 11.03 3.78 7.79
N PHE A 108 10.76 3.72 6.49
CA PHE A 108 11.75 3.36 5.50
C PHE A 108 12.72 4.54 5.40
N GLY A 109 13.74 4.57 6.26
CA GLY A 109 14.70 5.68 6.32
C GLY A 109 15.49 5.89 7.62
N LEU A 110 15.26 5.12 8.69
CA LEU A 110 16.12 5.16 9.88
C LEU A 110 16.91 3.85 10.00
N THR A 111 18.00 3.76 9.25
CA THR A 111 19.16 2.97 9.64
C THR A 111 20.24 3.97 10.02
N SER A 112 20.76 3.77 11.25
CA SER A 112 21.83 4.45 11.98
C SER A 112 22.72 5.44 11.25
#